data_AF-J9DNW4-F1
#
_entry.id   AF-J9DNW4-F1
#
_cell.length_a   1.000
_cell.length_b   1.000
_cell.length_c   1.000
_cell.angle_alpha   90.00
_cell.angle_beta   90.00
_cell.angle_gamma   90.00
#
_symmetry.space_group_name_H-M   'P 1'
#
loop_
_entity.id
_entity.type
_entity.pdbx_description
1 polymer ?
#
loop_
_entity_poly.entity_id
_entity_poly.type
_entity_poly.pdbx_seq_one_letter_code
_entity_poly.pdbx_strand_id
1 'polypeptide(L)'
;TIIDRCNLELIFCDTVERANKFVAEIQQKKIKMLKKIIILKDEKEKIDREFCKHSEIEIYDWNYILELGNSNLKPVTPPSPSNIYIICHTSGTT
;
A
#
# COMPACT_ATOMS: atom_id res chain seq x y z
N THR A 1 -11.61 4.86 7.56
CA THR A 1 -10.90 5.80 6.65
C THR A 1 -11.35 5.57 5.21
N ILE A 2 -10.87 6.31 4.19
CA ILE A 2 -11.12 5.93 2.77
C ILE A 2 -10.61 4.51 2.51
N ILE A 3 -9.46 4.16 3.09
CA ILE A 3 -8.85 2.82 3.02
C ILE A 3 -9.83 1.74 3.46
N ASP A 4 -10.45 1.87 4.64
CA ASP A 4 -11.38 0.84 5.13
C ASP A 4 -12.71 0.83 4.35
N ARG A 5 -13.22 2.00 3.92
CA ARG A 5 -14.48 2.07 3.16
C ARG A 5 -14.35 1.45 1.78
N CYS A 6 -13.16 1.52 1.18
CA CYS A 6 -12.86 0.97 -0.13
C CYS A 6 -12.21 -0.42 -0.05
N ASN A 7 -12.09 -1.03 1.13
CA ASN A 7 -11.40 -2.32 1.35
C ASN A 7 -10.00 -2.35 0.70
N LEU A 8 -9.23 -1.27 0.82
CA LEU A 8 -7.89 -1.19 0.25
C LEU A 8 -6.90 -2.01 1.09
N GLU A 9 -6.35 -3.07 0.50
CA GLU A 9 -5.37 -3.94 1.15
C GLU A 9 -3.91 -3.54 0.86
N LEU A 10 -3.69 -2.72 -0.17
CA LEU A 10 -2.38 -2.28 -0.63
C LEU A 10 -2.38 -0.78 -0.88
N ILE A 11 -1.34 -0.08 -0.43
CA ILE A 11 -1.10 1.33 -0.77
C ILE A 11 0.32 1.55 -1.27
N PHE A 12 0.47 2.58 -2.10
CA PHE A 12 1.76 3.14 -2.48
C PHE A 12 2.02 4.41 -1.67
N CYS A 13 3.19 4.51 -1.05
CA CYS A 13 3.64 5.67 -0.27
C CYS A 13 4.84 6.33 -0.95
N ASP A 14 4.87 7.65 -0.94
CA ASP A 14 5.94 8.44 -1.55
C ASP A 14 7.17 8.60 -0.66
N THR A 15 7.03 8.47 0.67
CA THR A 15 8.14 8.60 1.65
C THR A 15 8.04 7.56 2.77
N VAL A 16 9.17 7.27 3.43
CA VAL A 16 9.22 6.37 4.59
C VAL A 16 8.46 6.95 5.78
N GLU A 17 8.56 8.26 6.02
CA GLU A 17 7.82 8.95 7.09
C GLU A 17 6.30 8.71 6.98
N ARG A 18 5.76 8.79 5.77
CA ARG A 18 4.33 8.56 5.53
C ARG A 18 3.93 7.10 5.76
N ALA A 19 4.78 6.15 5.34
CA ALA A 19 4.56 4.73 5.61
C ALA A 19 4.51 4.46 7.13
N ASN A 20 5.43 5.04 7.91
CA ASN A 20 5.44 4.90 9.37
C ASN A 20 4.17 5.44 10.04
N LYS A 21 3.60 6.55 9.53
CA LYS A 21 2.29 7.04 10.02
C LYS A 21 1.18 6.01 9.82
N PHE A 22 1.13 5.34 8.67
CA PHE A 22 0.15 4.27 8.44
C PHE A 22 0.36 3.07 9.37
N VAL A 23 1.61 2.65 9.57
CA VAL A 23 1.95 1.56 10.50
C VAL A 23 1.47 1.88 11.92
N ALA A 24 1.73 3.10 12.41
CA ALA A 24 1.28 3.53 13.73
C ALA A 24 -0.25 3.53 13.86
N GLU A 25 -0.98 3.95 12.83
CA GLU A 25 -2.45 3.95 12.81
C GLU A 25 -3.03 2.52 12.77
N ILE A 26 -2.35 1.57 12.12
CA ILE A 26 -2.70 0.14 12.13
C ILE A 26 -2.50 -0.45 13.52
N GLN A 27 -1.36 -0.17 14.17
CA GLN A 27 -1.09 -0.65 15.54
C GLN A 27 -2.15 -0.14 16.53
N GLN A 28 -2.63 1.09 16.32
CA GLN A 28 -3.73 1.68 17.08
C GLN A 28 -5.12 1.16 16.66
N LYS A 29 -5.20 0.18 15.74
CA LYS A 29 -6.42 -0.44 15.21
C LYS A 29 -7.38 0.54 14.52
N LYS A 30 -6.88 1.68 14.06
CA LYS A 30 -7.67 2.71 13.35
C LYS A 30 -7.85 2.40 11.87
N ILE A 31 -6.88 1.69 11.29
CA ILE A 31 -6.94 1.12 9.93
C ILE A 31 -6.94 -0.39 10.07
N LYS A 32 -7.90 -1.06 9.41
CA LYS A 32 -8.14 -2.50 9.61
C LYS A 32 -7.90 -3.33 8.35
N MET A 33 -8.07 -2.73 7.17
CA MET A 33 -8.03 -3.47 5.91
C MET A 33 -6.63 -3.53 5.28
N LEU A 34 -5.73 -2.64 5.69
CA LEU A 34 -4.43 -2.47 5.04
C LEU A 34 -3.45 -3.58 5.42
N LYS A 35 -2.91 -4.28 4.42
CA LYS A 35 -1.99 -5.43 4.59
C LYS A 35 -0.62 -5.21 3.99
N LYS A 36 -0.49 -4.34 2.99
CA LYS A 36 0.75 -4.10 2.24
C LYS A 36 1.01 -2.61 2.02
N ILE A 37 2.26 -2.19 2.21
CA ILE A 37 2.73 -0.85 1.85
C ILE A 37 3.91 -0.99 0.88
N ILE A 38 3.85 -0.29 -0.25
CA ILE A 38 4.96 -0.17 -1.20
C ILE A 38 5.51 1.25 -1.13
N ILE A 39 6.81 1.40 -0.88
CA ILE A 39 7.48 2.69 -0.83
C ILE A 39 8.11 3.00 -2.19
N LEU A 40 7.67 4.08 -2.81
CA LEU A 40 8.02 4.45 -4.19
C LEU A 40 9.42 5.06 -4.31
N LYS A 41 9.83 5.87 -3.34
CA LYS A 41 11.15 6.51 -3.37
C LYS A 41 12.17 5.64 -2.67
N ASP A 42 13.29 5.44 -3.36
CA ASP A 42 14.47 4.81 -2.81
C ASP A 42 15.18 5.82 -1.89
N GLU A 43 14.66 5.95 -0.67
CA GLU A 43 15.30 6.75 0.36
C GLU A 43 16.37 5.86 1.04
N LYS A 44 17.55 6.42 1.30
CA LYS A 44 18.58 5.75 2.13
C LYS A 44 18.08 5.45 3.56
N GLU A 45 16.92 6.01 3.91
CA GLU A 45 16.20 5.70 5.14
C GLU A 45 15.74 4.24 5.11
N LYS A 46 16.27 3.47 6.05
CA LYS A 46 15.78 2.12 6.26
C LYS A 46 14.39 2.23 6.87
N ILE A 47 13.41 1.58 6.24
CA ILE A 47 12.18 1.18 6.92
C ILE A 47 12.59 0.56 8.24
N ASP A 48 11.97 0.99 9.33
CA ASP A 48 12.25 0.40 10.64
C ASP A 48 11.74 -1.05 10.64
N ARG A 49 12.67 -1.97 10.35
CA ARG A 49 12.39 -3.41 10.26
C ARG A 49 12.09 -4.00 11.64
N GLU A 50 12.44 -3.33 12.74
CA GLU A 50 12.03 -3.77 14.08
C GLU A 50 10.54 -3.52 14.32
N PHE A 51 10.00 -2.42 13.78
CA PHE A 51 8.56 -2.13 13.79
C PHE A 51 7.72 -3.09 12.94
N CYS A 52 8.29 -3.60 11.83
CA CYS A 52 7.60 -4.57 10.97
C CYS A 52 7.49 -5.97 11.59
N LYS A 53 8.44 -6.37 12.44
CA LYS A 53 8.43 -7.70 13.08
C LYS A 53 7.21 -7.94 13.99
N HIS A 54 6.59 -6.87 14.48
CA HIS A 54 5.47 -6.93 15.43
C HIS A 54 4.13 -6.57 14.79
N SER A 55 4.08 -6.32 13.49
CA SER A 55 2.86 -5.91 12.79
C SER A 55 2.55 -6.89 11.66
N GLU A 56 1.26 -7.17 11.45
CA GLU A 56 0.77 -8.05 10.38
C GLU A 56 0.90 -7.41 8.98
N ILE A 57 1.65 -6.31 8.85
CA ILE A 57 1.77 -5.54 7.61
C ILE A 57 3.09 -5.83 6.91
N GLU A 58 3.00 -6.13 5.62
CA GLU A 58 4.16 -6.32 4.76
C GLU A 58 4.59 -4.98 4.15
N ILE A 59 5.88 -4.68 4.17
CA ILE A 59 6.42 -3.45 3.59
C ILE A 59 7.50 -3.80 2.57
N TYR A 60 7.37 -3.23 1.38
CA TYR A 60 8.27 -3.45 0.26
C TYR A 60 8.79 -2.13 -0.29
N ASP A 61 10.03 -2.14 -0.77
CA ASP A 61 10.53 -1.08 -1.64
C ASP A 61 10.09 -1.32 -3.09
N TRP A 62 10.02 -0.24 -3.86
CA TRP A 62 9.59 -0.28 -5.26
C TRP A 62 10.49 -1.13 -6.15
N ASN A 63 11.81 -1.09 -5.96
CA ASN A 63 12.77 -1.81 -6.78
C ASN A 63 12.59 -3.33 -6.63
N TYR A 64 12.40 -3.80 -5.40
CA TYR A 64 12.10 -5.20 -5.11
C TYR A 64 10.84 -5.68 -5.83
N ILE A 65 9.74 -4.91 -5.77
CA ILE A 65 8.48 -5.29 -6.43
C ILE A 65 8.63 -5.28 -7.97
N LEU A 66 9.40 -4.33 -8.50
CA LEU A 66 9.67 -4.25 -9.93
C LEU A 66 10.48 -5.46 -10.43
N GLU A 67 11.54 -5.84 -9.71
CA GLU A 67 12.35 -7.02 -10.02
C GLU A 67 11.53 -8.32 -9.90
N LEU A 68 10.70 -8.42 -8.86
CA LEU A 68 9.77 -9.53 -8.69
C LEU A 68 8.80 -9.63 -9.87
N GLY A 69 8.21 -8.52 -10.30
CA GLY A 69 7.32 -8.47 -11.46
C GLY A 69 8.00 -8.88 -12.76
N ASN A 70 9.21 -8.38 -13.02
CA ASN A 70 10.01 -8.74 -14.21
C ASN A 70 10.35 -10.23 -14.26
N SER A 71 10.61 -10.84 -13.10
CA SER A 71 10.93 -12.27 -12.99
C SER A 71 9.68 -13.17 -13.07
N ASN A 72 8.47 -12.59 -12.94
CA ASN A 72 7.21 -13.33 -12.82
C ASN A 72 6.13 -12.79 -13.78
N LEU A 73 6.48 -12.62 -15.06
CA LEU A 73 5.55 -12.17 -16.09
C LEU A 73 4.30 -13.07 -16.15
N LYS A 74 3.12 -12.45 -16.22
CA LYS A 74 1.82 -13.11 -16.38
C LYS A 74 1.18 -12.66 -17.69
N PRO A 75 0.42 -13.54 -18.37
CA PRO A 75 -0.36 -13.14 -19.54
C PRO A 75 -1.40 -12.08 -19.14
N VAL A 76 -1.61 -11.11 -20.02
CA VAL A 76 -2.62 -10.07 -19.81
C VAL A 76 -4.00 -10.72 -19.79
N THR A 77 -4.74 -10.51 -18.70
CA THR A 77 -6.15 -10.91 -18.57
C THR A 77 -6.99 -9.64 -18.44
N PRO A 78 -7.77 -9.25 -19.46
CA PRO A 78 -8.53 -8.01 -19.40
C PRO A 78 -9.65 -8.11 -18.34
N PRO A 79 -9.96 -7.00 -17.63
CA PRO A 79 -11.08 -6.96 -16.71
C PRO A 79 -12.42 -6.98 -17.44
N SER A 80 -13.49 -7.36 -16.73
CA SER A 80 -14.87 -7.20 -17.19
C SER A 80 -15.26 -5.72 -17.23
N PRO A 81 -16.16 -5.30 -18.16
CA PRO A 81 -16.73 -3.94 -18.16
C PRO A 81 -17.42 -3.55 -16.84
N SER A 82 -17.86 -4.52 -16.05
CA SER A 82 -18.49 -4.30 -14.75
C SER A 82 -17.51 -4.14 -13.59
N ASN A 83 -16.20 -4.32 -13.82
CA ASN A 83 -15.20 -4.14 -12.78
C ASN A 83 -14.97 -2.64 -12.49
N ILE A 84 -14.77 -2.32 -11.22
CA ILE A 84 -14.41 -0.96 -10.79
C ILE A 84 -12.95 -0.73 -11.16
N TYR A 85 -12.70 0.25 -12.03
CA TYR A 85 -11.34 0.65 -12.42
C TYR A 85 -10.76 1.74 -11.52
N ILE A 86 -11.57 2.74 -11.16
CA ILE A 86 -11.12 3.90 -10.38
C ILE A 86 -12.23 4.41 -9.46
N ILE A 87 -11.85 4.80 -8.25
CA ILE A 87 -12.68 5.57 -7.31
C ILE A 87 -11.97 6.89 -7.10
N CYS A 88 -12.63 8.01 -7.44
CA CYS A 88 -12.09 9.35 -7.23
C CYS A 88 -12.82 10.01 -6.05
N HIS A 89 -12.11 10.17 -4.93
CA HIS A 89 -12.61 10.94 -3.79
C HIS A 89 -12.27 12.42 -3.97
N THR A 90 -13.29 13.26 -4.07
CA THR A 90 -13.16 14.72 -4.11
C THR A 90 -13.55 15.33 -2.76
N SER A 91 -13.00 16.50 -2.45
CA SER A 91 -13.32 17.24 -1.23
C SER A 91 -14.55 18.16 -1.37
N GLY A 92 -15.25 18.12 -2.51
CA GLY A 92 -16.33 19.04 -2.86
C GLY A 92 -17.73 18.45 -2.64
N THR A 93 -18.60 19.31 -2.10
CA THR A 93 -20.05 19.17 -1.89
C THR A 93 -20.49 17.94 -1.09
N THR A 94 -19.97 17.79 0.13
CA THR A 94 -20.73 17.12 1.20
C THR A 94 -21.98 17.90 1.54
#